data_AF-A0A6I2I8U5-F1
#
_entry.id   AF-A0A6I2I8U5-F1
#
_cell.length_a   1.000
_cell.length_b   1.000
_cell.length_c   1.000
_cell.angle_alpha   90.00
_cell.angle_beta   90.00
_cell.angle_gamma   90.00
#
_symmetry.space_group_name_H-M   'P 1'
#
loop_
_entity.id
_entity.type
_entity.pdbx_description
1 polymer ?
#
loop_
_entity_poly.entity_id
_entity_poly.type
_entity_poly.pdbx_seq_one_letter_code
_entity_poly.pdbx_strand_id
1 'polypeptide(L)'
;MGLKQQIMQNIAASRQTSEMPSGCKACHRKGLPILPLRVSAVPQRVVSSFWQPEVPPQDVALSGGEYKYALRTLRAGYLYVLLDKTIWQGYQVMKEGYLRQFNPLVMPEDQRIASLGEECLAQEHDIPASFINIDDDKYSEAWLAFSSDPWSQTVLREYASGQRSAARFTKISLSALRADPDKIPEGLALEPSLLTLQTQVVEYATSHFPDLERVTEEPGGGAHGFYSRTERGAALSSYIAQLTAQYGCKPGAIAVNDLTGVVQELNAGRLQIARSRQAYLTEPAIKHQHLISDAIENYLLELQKKVAHVIPVAGAGMAHFTRLQTCYNEPARAEFAQVYQRKREEYQQRISAVGRDLAAWYQSAKWLTECQQDYAVEGCPMSWIFQLRTLNACIEGGCQDEATEAAWLAWLQNEKGLVFEGLLTPSGVMQKSVREGDRRSEWLAAQSFRIDVIQRAQILREVVGKLLTGLTPSVQERVMRAMQRAIGLITDPHMVQISPDTGLEAFMANYQTLLKTNFDDIACIPEPQTDIPLPVVRISSAMLVENTPNVAFEVWLRCCCFGIAIKRKSNDPVWHVSSPEDLDKALAAYNAIMNDTATV
;
A
#
# COMPACT_ATOMS: atom_id res chain seq x y z
N MET A 1 7.30 46.20 18.16
CA MET A 1 8.46 45.59 17.48
C MET A 1 9.40 46.73 17.08
N GLY A 2 10.71 46.63 17.33
CA GLY A 2 11.65 47.74 17.08
C GLY A 2 12.06 47.87 15.60
N LEU A 3 12.39 49.08 15.12
CA LEU A 3 12.77 49.36 13.73
C LEU A 3 13.86 48.44 13.19
N LYS A 4 14.89 48.13 14.00
CA LYS A 4 15.98 47.21 13.63
C LYS A 4 15.48 45.79 13.35
N GLN A 5 14.51 45.31 14.12
CA GLN A 5 13.92 43.99 13.95
C GLN A 5 13.04 43.93 12.69
N GLN A 6 12.28 45.00 12.42
CA GLN A 6 11.51 45.15 11.18
C GLN A 6 12.42 45.15 9.95
N ILE A 7 13.54 45.88 9.98
CA ILE A 7 14.51 45.92 8.89
C ILE A 7 15.10 44.53 8.62
N MET A 8 15.52 43.80 9.66
CA MET A 8 16.07 42.45 9.51
C MET A 8 15.03 41.48 8.93
N GLN A 9 13.77 41.56 9.37
CA GLN A 9 12.69 40.76 8.79
C GLN A 9 12.44 41.09 7.32
N ASN A 10 12.43 42.37 6.94
CA ASN A 10 12.25 42.78 5.55
C ASN A 10 13.42 42.32 4.66
N ILE A 11 14.66 42.35 5.17
CA ILE A 11 15.82 41.82 4.44
C ILE A 11 15.70 40.31 4.24
N ALA A 12 15.33 39.56 5.28
CA ALA A 12 15.14 38.11 5.18
C ALA A 12 14.01 37.75 4.19
N ALA A 13 12.88 38.46 4.26
CA ALA A 13 11.77 38.26 3.33
C ALA A 13 12.17 38.60 1.88
N SER A 14 12.91 39.69 1.67
CA SER A 14 13.42 40.08 0.35
C SER A 14 14.35 39.01 -0.24
N ARG A 15 15.31 38.50 0.55
CA ARG A 15 16.18 37.39 0.15
C ARG A 15 15.40 36.11 -0.17
N GLN A 16 14.38 35.80 0.62
CA GLN A 16 13.52 34.64 0.36
C GLN A 16 12.72 34.80 -0.94
N THR A 17 12.26 36.01 -1.26
CA THR A 17 11.51 36.26 -2.51
C THR A 17 12.41 36.28 -3.75
N SER A 18 13.69 36.66 -3.62
CA SER A 18 14.62 36.69 -4.76
C SER A 18 14.97 35.31 -5.30
N GLU A 19 14.71 34.25 -4.55
CA GLU A 19 14.92 32.87 -4.99
C GLU A 19 13.90 32.38 -6.01
N MET A 20 12.78 33.09 -6.19
CA MET A 20 11.82 32.74 -7.22
C MET A 20 12.31 33.23 -8.59
N PRO A 21 12.33 32.36 -9.64
CA PRO A 21 12.68 32.78 -10.98
C PRO A 21 11.72 33.85 -11.48
N SER A 22 12.27 34.89 -12.11
CA SER A 22 11.46 35.91 -12.81
C SER A 22 10.85 35.37 -14.12
N GLY A 23 11.43 34.31 -14.67
CA GLY A 23 10.94 33.60 -15.87
C GLY A 23 10.12 32.36 -15.56
N CYS A 24 10.15 31.38 -16.48
CA CYS A 24 9.49 30.09 -16.30
C CYS A 24 10.03 29.37 -15.06
N LYS A 25 9.14 28.96 -14.16
CA LYS A 25 9.45 28.28 -12.90
C LYS A 25 9.92 26.83 -13.07
N ALA A 26 9.95 26.31 -14.29
CA ALA A 26 10.41 24.97 -14.63
C ALA A 26 11.73 25.01 -15.41
N CYS A 27 11.78 25.63 -16.59
CA CYS A 27 12.96 25.53 -17.47
C CYS A 27 13.94 26.71 -17.43
N HIS A 28 13.60 27.86 -16.83
CA HIS A 28 14.45 29.06 -16.83
C HIS A 28 15.14 29.34 -15.47
N ARG A 29 15.53 28.26 -14.78
CA ARG A 29 16.28 28.32 -13.52
C ARG A 29 17.79 28.50 -13.80
N LYS A 30 18.52 29.12 -12.87
CA LYS A 30 19.95 29.46 -13.01
C LYS A 30 20.76 29.03 -11.79
N GLY A 31 22.04 28.74 -11.99
CA GLY A 31 22.94 28.24 -10.95
C GLY A 31 23.35 26.79 -11.22
N LEU A 32 24.20 26.25 -10.34
CA LEU A 32 24.71 24.89 -10.38
C LEU A 32 23.55 23.88 -10.57
N PRO A 33 23.50 23.16 -11.72
CA PRO A 33 22.41 22.26 -12.04
C PRO A 33 22.54 20.93 -11.27
N ILE A 34 21.43 20.50 -10.67
CA ILE A 34 21.36 19.26 -9.89
C ILE A 34 20.15 18.44 -10.34
N LEU A 35 20.36 17.19 -10.72
CA LEU A 35 19.28 16.23 -11.00
C LEU A 35 18.91 15.49 -9.71
N PRO A 36 17.78 15.81 -9.05
CA PRO A 36 17.38 15.06 -7.88
C PRO A 36 16.85 13.67 -8.29
N LEU A 37 17.33 12.65 -7.59
CA LEU A 37 16.90 11.26 -7.69
C LEU A 37 16.38 10.81 -6.33
N ARG A 38 15.64 9.70 -6.28
CA ARG A 38 15.22 9.06 -5.02
C ARG A 38 15.70 7.63 -4.94
N VAL A 39 15.98 7.17 -3.73
CA VAL A 39 16.08 5.72 -3.46
C VAL A 39 14.67 5.13 -3.43
N SER A 40 14.47 4.02 -4.12
CA SER A 40 13.19 3.31 -4.18
C SER A 40 13.40 1.81 -4.02
N ALA A 41 12.44 1.12 -3.39
CA ALA A 41 12.30 -0.32 -3.57
C ALA A 41 11.76 -0.56 -4.98
N VAL A 42 12.38 -1.47 -5.73
CA VAL A 42 11.95 -1.88 -7.07
C VAL A 42 11.94 -3.41 -7.17
N PRO A 43 11.04 -4.01 -7.97
CA PRO A 43 11.00 -5.45 -8.13
C PRO A 43 12.35 -6.04 -8.54
N GLN A 44 12.71 -7.18 -7.97
CA GLN A 44 14.02 -7.82 -8.17
C GLN A 44 14.39 -8.00 -9.65
N ARG A 45 13.36 -8.26 -10.47
CA ARG A 45 13.45 -8.53 -11.91
C ARG A 45 13.52 -7.28 -12.80
N VAL A 46 13.41 -6.07 -12.25
CA VAL A 46 13.53 -4.84 -13.06
C VAL A 46 14.92 -4.75 -13.70
N VAL A 47 14.96 -4.32 -14.96
CA VAL A 47 16.13 -4.36 -15.88
C VAL A 47 16.61 -5.79 -16.14
N SER A 48 17.13 -6.46 -15.12
CA SER A 48 17.40 -7.89 -15.06
C SER A 48 17.64 -8.34 -13.62
N SER A 49 17.57 -9.64 -13.34
CA SER A 49 17.91 -10.19 -12.01
C SER A 49 19.38 -10.01 -11.62
N PHE A 50 20.27 -9.76 -12.59
CA PHE A 50 21.71 -9.54 -12.39
C PHE A 50 22.08 -8.06 -12.32
N TRP A 51 21.15 -7.15 -12.60
CA TRP A 51 21.38 -5.72 -12.48
C TRP A 51 21.44 -5.34 -10.99
N GLN A 52 22.61 -4.86 -10.55
CA GLN A 52 22.91 -4.51 -9.17
C GLN A 52 23.32 -3.03 -9.11
N PRO A 53 22.35 -2.10 -9.13
CA PRO A 53 22.66 -0.68 -8.97
C PRO A 53 23.13 -0.39 -7.55
N GLU A 54 23.97 0.62 -7.43
CA GLU A 54 24.40 1.18 -6.16
C GLU A 54 23.40 2.25 -5.70
N VAL A 55 23.11 2.22 -4.40
CA VAL A 55 22.31 3.25 -3.73
C VAL A 55 23.01 3.66 -2.45
N PRO A 56 22.76 4.88 -1.95
CA PRO A 56 23.18 5.26 -0.61
C PRO A 56 22.69 4.25 0.45
N PRO A 57 23.42 4.05 1.55
CA PRO A 57 23.04 3.09 2.59
C PRO A 57 21.62 3.32 3.13
N GLN A 58 20.87 2.22 3.26
CA GLN A 58 19.50 2.22 3.78
C GLN A 58 19.46 1.58 5.17
N ASP A 59 18.54 2.05 6.02
CA ASP A 59 18.38 1.55 7.39
C ASP A 59 17.83 0.13 7.46
N VAL A 60 17.15 -0.29 6.40
CA VAL A 60 16.49 -1.59 6.30
C VAL A 60 17.03 -2.31 5.08
N ALA A 61 17.58 -3.50 5.28
CA ALA A 61 17.91 -4.40 4.18
C ALA A 61 16.64 -5.08 3.65
N LEU A 62 16.49 -5.16 2.33
CA LEU A 62 15.41 -5.92 1.69
C LEU A 62 15.86 -7.38 1.55
N SER A 63 15.33 -8.23 2.42
CA SER A 63 15.71 -9.64 2.57
C SER A 63 14.63 -10.60 2.08
N GLY A 64 13.45 -10.09 1.72
CA GLY A 64 12.34 -10.86 1.20
C GLY A 64 12.62 -11.50 -0.17
N GLY A 65 13.49 -10.89 -0.99
CA GLY A 65 13.89 -11.40 -2.31
C GLY A 65 12.97 -11.02 -3.47
N GLU A 66 11.83 -10.37 -3.20
CA GLU A 66 10.93 -9.81 -4.24
C GLU A 66 11.39 -8.42 -4.72
N TYR A 67 12.15 -7.70 -3.89
CA TYR A 67 12.59 -6.33 -4.13
C TYR A 67 14.09 -6.14 -3.90
N LYS A 68 14.65 -5.13 -4.58
CA LYS A 68 15.97 -4.53 -4.34
C LYS A 68 15.85 -3.01 -4.30
N TYR A 69 16.89 -2.33 -3.80
CA TYR A 69 16.96 -0.88 -3.94
C TYR A 69 17.55 -0.48 -5.29
N ALA A 70 17.06 0.63 -5.83
CA ALA A 70 17.62 1.31 -6.99
C ALA A 70 17.33 2.81 -6.92
N LEU A 71 18.03 3.59 -7.72
CA LEU A 71 17.69 5.00 -7.92
C LEU A 71 16.57 5.13 -8.95
N ARG A 72 15.62 6.02 -8.66
CA ARG A 72 14.55 6.42 -9.57
C ARG A 72 14.50 7.93 -9.69
N THR A 73 13.88 8.44 -10.76
CA THR A 73 13.44 9.85 -10.77
C THR A 73 12.45 10.10 -9.63
N LEU A 74 12.39 11.35 -9.15
CA LEU A 74 11.40 11.72 -8.12
C LEU A 74 9.98 11.42 -8.61
N ARG A 75 9.12 10.93 -7.70
CA ARG A 75 7.68 10.78 -7.95
C ARG A 75 6.93 12.08 -7.66
N ALA A 76 5.63 12.13 -7.96
CA ALA A 76 4.78 13.24 -7.56
C ALA A 76 4.90 13.54 -6.06
N GLY A 77 5.11 14.81 -5.72
CA GLY A 77 5.37 15.26 -4.36
C GLY A 77 6.06 16.63 -4.33
N TYR A 78 6.86 16.87 -3.29
CA TYR A 78 7.48 18.17 -3.02
C TYR A 78 8.94 17.99 -2.64
N LEU A 79 9.83 18.69 -3.33
CA LEU A 79 11.25 18.79 -2.96
C LEU A 79 11.50 20.15 -2.31
N TYR A 80 12.03 20.13 -1.09
CA TYR A 80 12.44 21.30 -0.34
C TYR A 80 13.96 21.37 -0.25
N VAL A 81 14.51 22.57 -0.42
CA VAL A 81 15.94 22.84 -0.31
C VAL A 81 16.15 23.98 0.67
N LEU A 82 16.85 23.71 1.77
CA LEU A 82 17.24 24.72 2.74
C LEU A 82 18.71 25.12 2.50
N LEU A 83 18.90 26.33 1.99
CA LEU A 83 20.18 26.92 1.61
C LEU A 83 20.77 27.67 2.81
N ASP A 84 22.02 27.34 3.16
CA ASP A 84 22.75 27.87 4.32
C ASP A 84 21.88 27.98 5.59
N LYS A 85 20.98 27.00 5.81
CA LYS A 85 20.02 26.94 6.93
C LYS A 85 19.08 28.14 7.08
N THR A 86 18.97 28.99 6.06
CA THR A 86 18.27 30.27 6.17
C THR A 86 17.23 30.52 5.09
N ILE A 87 17.47 30.05 3.87
CA ILE A 87 16.63 30.34 2.71
C ILE A 87 16.02 29.05 2.17
N TRP A 88 14.71 29.06 1.91
CA TRP A 88 14.02 27.90 1.35
C TRP A 88 13.83 28.03 -0.17
N GLN A 89 14.09 26.97 -0.90
CA GLN A 89 13.48 26.73 -2.21
C GLN A 89 12.48 25.58 -2.10
N GLY A 90 11.38 25.67 -2.84
CA GLY A 90 10.36 24.63 -2.91
C GLY A 90 10.07 24.26 -4.36
N TYR A 91 9.94 22.97 -4.64
CA TYR A 91 9.63 22.44 -5.96
C TYR A 91 8.46 21.47 -5.87
N GLN A 92 7.42 21.71 -6.67
CA GLN A 92 6.40 20.70 -6.96
C GLN A 92 6.99 19.71 -7.97
N VAL A 93 6.94 18.43 -7.64
CA VAL A 93 7.37 17.36 -8.53
C VAL A 93 6.13 16.76 -9.18
N MET A 94 6.11 16.75 -10.51
CA MET A 94 5.04 16.16 -11.31
C MET A 94 5.17 14.64 -11.32
N LYS A 95 4.13 13.92 -11.74
CA LYS A 95 4.14 12.44 -11.77
C LYS A 95 5.29 11.88 -12.62
N GLU A 96 5.67 12.59 -13.68
CA GLU A 96 6.77 12.22 -14.57
C GLU A 96 8.16 12.53 -13.98
N GLY A 97 8.25 13.26 -12.86
CA GLY A 97 9.51 13.67 -12.22
C GLY A 97 10.01 15.07 -12.62
N TYR A 98 9.23 15.85 -13.35
CA TYR A 98 9.56 17.25 -13.66
C TYR A 98 9.30 18.17 -12.48
N LEU A 99 10.15 19.18 -12.31
CA LEU A 99 10.08 20.09 -11.17
C LEU A 99 9.59 21.48 -11.59
N ARG A 100 8.63 22.01 -10.85
CA ARG A 100 8.17 23.40 -10.94
C ARG A 100 8.41 24.10 -9.61
N GLN A 101 9.21 25.16 -9.61
CA GLN A 101 9.51 25.91 -8.40
C GLN A 101 8.28 26.71 -7.92
N PHE A 102 8.06 26.75 -6.61
CA PHE A 102 6.98 27.51 -5.97
C PHE A 102 7.52 28.22 -4.72
N ASN A 103 6.74 29.16 -4.17
CA ASN A 103 7.09 29.81 -2.92
C ASN A 103 6.81 28.86 -1.74
N PRO A 104 7.83 28.31 -1.06
CA PRO A 104 7.63 27.31 -0.01
C PRO A 104 6.88 27.87 1.21
N LEU A 105 6.92 29.19 1.44
CA LEU A 105 6.22 29.81 2.56
C LEU A 105 4.70 29.91 2.36
N VAL A 106 4.21 29.60 1.15
CA VAL A 106 2.80 29.51 0.83
C VAL A 106 2.49 28.04 0.53
N MET A 107 1.86 27.37 1.49
CA MET A 107 1.47 25.97 1.36
C MET A 107 0.48 25.80 0.20
N PRO A 108 0.79 24.97 -0.81
CA PRO A 108 -0.12 24.71 -1.92
C PRO A 108 -1.45 24.12 -1.45
N GLU A 109 -2.57 24.66 -1.94
CA GLU A 109 -3.92 24.21 -1.59
C GLU A 109 -4.41 23.05 -2.47
N ASP A 110 -4.01 23.04 -3.75
CA ASP A 110 -4.34 21.93 -4.67
C ASP A 110 -3.37 20.78 -4.47
N GLN A 111 -3.93 19.58 -4.28
CA GLN A 111 -3.18 18.35 -4.12
C GLN A 111 -2.75 17.77 -5.47
N ARG A 112 -3.41 18.15 -6.57
CA ARG A 112 -3.06 17.69 -7.91
C ARG A 112 -1.95 18.55 -8.49
N ILE A 113 -0.80 17.94 -8.70
CA ILE A 113 0.32 18.57 -9.38
C ILE A 113 0.17 18.32 -10.89
N ALA A 114 -0.21 19.36 -11.63
CA ALA A 114 -0.38 19.28 -13.07
C ALA A 114 0.96 19.11 -13.82
N SER A 115 0.98 18.19 -14.79
CA SER A 115 2.09 17.94 -15.72
C SER A 115 2.51 19.18 -16.52
N LEU A 116 3.62 19.09 -17.25
CA LEU A 116 4.02 20.10 -18.22
C LEU A 116 3.03 20.13 -19.40
N GLY A 117 2.81 21.33 -19.96
CA GLY A 117 1.99 21.49 -21.15
C GLY A 117 2.66 20.87 -22.38
N GLU A 118 1.86 20.42 -23.34
CA GLU A 118 2.35 19.75 -24.56
C GLU A 118 3.36 20.60 -25.35
N GLU A 119 3.15 21.92 -25.42
CA GLU A 119 4.08 22.85 -26.07
C GLU A 119 5.47 22.85 -25.41
N CYS A 120 5.54 22.73 -24.08
CA CYS A 120 6.81 22.63 -23.37
C CYS A 120 7.51 21.30 -23.67
N LEU A 121 6.75 20.20 -23.77
CA LEU A 121 7.31 18.89 -24.12
C LEU A 121 7.82 18.85 -25.56
N ALA A 122 7.11 19.50 -26.49
CA ALA A 122 7.52 19.60 -27.89
C ALA A 122 8.83 20.40 -28.06
N GLN A 123 9.12 21.31 -27.13
CA GLN A 123 10.35 22.10 -27.09
C GLN A 123 11.42 21.49 -26.16
N GLU A 124 11.24 20.24 -25.73
CA GLU A 124 12.17 19.52 -24.85
C GLU A 124 12.43 20.21 -23.50
N HIS A 125 11.52 21.10 -23.05
CA HIS A 125 11.63 21.78 -21.76
C HIS A 125 11.49 20.82 -20.57
N ASP A 126 11.09 19.57 -20.80
CA ASP A 126 11.13 18.49 -19.82
C ASP A 126 12.54 18.18 -19.32
N ILE A 127 13.56 18.34 -20.18
CA ILE A 127 14.96 18.12 -19.83
C ILE A 127 15.43 19.13 -18.78
N PRO A 128 15.46 20.46 -19.02
CA PRO A 128 15.82 21.43 -18.00
C PRO A 128 14.87 21.41 -16.80
N ALA A 129 13.58 21.09 -16.99
CA ALA A 129 12.63 20.97 -15.88
C ALA A 129 12.97 19.82 -14.91
N SER A 130 13.78 18.84 -15.32
CA SER A 130 14.23 17.74 -14.46
C SER A 130 15.33 18.14 -13.47
N PHE A 131 15.92 19.34 -13.59
CA PHE A 131 17.01 19.81 -12.74
C PHE A 131 16.56 20.94 -11.81
N ILE A 132 16.96 20.91 -10.55
CA ILE A 132 16.99 22.12 -9.70
C ILE A 132 18.28 22.91 -9.99
N ASN A 133 18.30 24.19 -9.62
CA ASN A 133 19.49 25.00 -9.75
C ASN A 133 19.73 25.81 -8.48
N ILE A 134 20.98 25.84 -8.03
CA ILE A 134 21.39 26.56 -6.83
C ILE A 134 22.52 27.52 -7.19
N ASP A 135 22.38 28.78 -6.78
CA ASP A 135 23.41 29.80 -6.99
C ASP A 135 24.57 29.59 -6.01
N ASP A 136 25.61 28.91 -6.45
CA ASP A 136 26.77 28.53 -5.64
C ASP A 136 27.79 29.67 -5.45
N ASP A 137 27.54 30.85 -6.02
CA ASP A 137 28.24 32.09 -5.65
C ASP A 137 27.61 32.76 -4.42
N LYS A 138 26.33 32.47 -4.13
CA LYS A 138 25.58 33.02 -2.99
C LYS A 138 25.52 32.10 -1.79
N TYR A 139 25.49 30.80 -2.03
CA TYR A 139 25.25 29.79 -1.00
C TYR A 139 26.41 28.80 -0.93
N SER A 140 26.59 28.16 0.23
CA SER A 140 27.69 27.22 0.48
C SER A 140 27.22 25.79 0.73
N GLU A 141 26.09 25.63 1.43
CA GLU A 141 25.48 24.34 1.75
C GLU A 141 24.00 24.30 1.33
N ALA A 142 23.55 23.11 0.93
CA ALA A 142 22.15 22.85 0.61
C ALA A 142 21.66 21.58 1.32
N TRP A 143 20.49 21.66 1.93
CA TRP A 143 19.85 20.56 2.66
C TRP A 143 18.56 20.18 1.94
N LEU A 144 18.55 19.02 1.30
CA LEU A 144 17.46 18.57 0.42
C LEU A 144 16.58 17.55 1.14
N ALA A 145 15.25 17.71 1.05
CA ALA A 145 14.28 16.74 1.55
C ALA A 145 13.10 16.62 0.58
N PHE A 146 12.74 15.38 0.24
CA PHE A 146 11.59 15.08 -0.60
C PHE A 146 10.43 14.55 0.25
N SER A 147 9.24 15.11 0.09
CA SER A 147 8.02 14.78 0.84
C SER A 147 6.87 14.43 -0.11
N SER A 148 6.01 13.50 0.27
CA SER A 148 4.73 13.25 -0.42
C SER A 148 3.84 14.49 -0.47
N ASP A 149 3.82 15.22 0.65
CA ASP A 149 2.85 16.26 0.95
C ASP A 149 3.54 17.61 1.20
N PRO A 150 2.84 18.75 0.97
CA PRO A 150 3.44 20.04 1.20
C PRO A 150 3.62 20.32 2.69
N TRP A 151 4.82 20.77 3.07
CA TRP A 151 5.13 21.22 4.42
C TRP A 151 4.45 22.56 4.74
N SER A 152 3.87 22.65 5.94
CA SER A 152 3.31 23.90 6.44
C SER A 152 4.41 24.88 6.86
N GLN A 153 4.06 26.14 7.06
CA GLN A 153 5.01 27.14 7.54
C GLN A 153 5.58 26.80 8.93
N THR A 154 4.81 26.11 9.77
CA THR A 154 5.29 25.59 11.06
C THR A 154 6.40 24.57 10.85
N VAL A 155 6.19 23.60 9.95
CA VAL A 155 7.19 22.57 9.60
C VAL A 155 8.47 23.21 9.11
N LEU A 156 8.38 24.12 8.12
CA LEU A 156 9.53 24.82 7.56
C LEU A 156 10.32 25.62 8.60
N ARG A 157 9.60 26.32 9.50
CA ARG A 157 10.23 27.09 10.58
C ARG A 157 10.96 26.19 11.57
N GLU A 158 10.33 25.09 11.97
CA GLU A 158 10.87 24.16 12.97
C GLU A 158 12.07 23.35 12.43
N TYR A 159 12.10 23.03 11.13
CA TYR A 159 13.31 22.48 10.51
C TYR A 159 14.43 23.52 10.44
N ALA A 160 14.13 24.76 10.01
CA ALA A 160 15.14 25.81 9.90
C ALA A 160 15.72 26.22 11.27
N SER A 161 14.91 26.16 12.35
CA SER A 161 15.35 26.46 13.72
C SER A 161 16.07 25.30 14.40
N GLY A 162 16.05 24.10 13.82
CA GLY A 162 16.59 22.88 14.43
C GLY A 162 15.70 22.27 15.51
N GLN A 163 14.44 22.69 15.63
CA GLN A 163 13.45 22.05 16.51
C GLN A 163 13.05 20.65 16.02
N ARG A 164 13.05 20.45 14.69
CA ARG A 164 12.89 19.13 14.06
C ARG A 164 14.24 18.55 13.67
N SER A 165 14.31 17.22 13.55
CA SER A 165 15.55 16.49 13.31
C SER A 165 16.14 16.83 11.94
N ALA A 166 17.41 17.26 11.93
CA ALA A 166 18.17 17.49 10.72
C ALA A 166 18.56 16.20 9.97
N ALA A 167 18.27 15.02 10.53
CA ALA A 167 18.48 13.73 9.85
C ALA A 167 17.52 13.53 8.66
N ARG A 168 16.48 14.38 8.55
CA ARG A 168 15.52 14.39 7.44
C ARG A 168 16.15 14.74 6.09
N PHE A 169 17.26 15.49 6.10
CA PHE A 169 17.86 16.09 4.91
C PHE A 169 19.07 15.32 4.39
N THR A 170 19.16 15.17 3.08
CA THR A 170 20.44 14.95 2.38
C THR A 170 21.19 16.27 2.35
N LYS A 171 22.38 16.32 2.95
CA LYS A 171 23.16 17.56 3.11
C LYS A 171 24.34 17.55 2.16
N ILE A 172 24.46 18.58 1.35
CA ILE A 172 25.55 18.70 0.38
C ILE A 172 26.28 20.03 0.55
N SER A 173 27.61 19.97 0.37
CA SER A 173 28.43 21.15 0.13
C SER A 173 28.41 21.46 -1.36
N LEU A 174 28.08 22.70 -1.73
CA LEU A 174 27.99 23.10 -3.14
C LEU A 174 29.37 23.13 -3.80
N SER A 175 30.42 23.47 -3.04
CA SER A 175 31.80 23.44 -3.55
C SER A 175 32.30 22.01 -3.77
N ALA A 176 31.93 21.07 -2.89
CA ALA A 176 32.24 19.65 -3.08
C ALA A 176 31.50 19.09 -4.30
N LEU A 177 30.21 19.42 -4.44
CA LEU A 177 29.41 19.01 -5.58
C LEU A 177 29.97 19.56 -6.89
N ARG A 178 30.36 20.84 -6.93
CA ARG A 178 30.97 21.45 -8.12
C ARG A 178 32.30 20.80 -8.47
N ALA A 179 33.10 20.44 -7.47
CA ALA A 179 34.41 19.84 -7.68
C ALA A 179 34.33 18.41 -8.23
N ASP A 180 33.52 17.55 -7.59
CA ASP A 180 33.42 16.14 -7.94
C ASP A 180 32.16 15.49 -7.32
N PRO A 181 31.03 15.41 -8.06
CA PRO A 181 29.80 14.82 -7.55
C PRO A 181 29.96 13.36 -7.07
N ASP A 182 30.84 12.57 -7.69
CA ASP A 182 31.04 11.14 -7.35
C ASP A 182 31.69 10.93 -5.98
N LYS A 183 32.26 11.98 -5.37
CA LYS A 183 32.82 11.93 -4.01
C LYS A 183 31.78 12.20 -2.91
N ILE A 184 30.57 12.60 -3.29
CA ILE A 184 29.47 12.75 -2.35
C ILE A 184 28.77 11.40 -2.23
N PRO A 185 28.51 10.86 -1.03
CA PRO A 185 27.89 9.54 -0.87
C PRO A 185 26.54 9.39 -1.60
N GLU A 186 25.78 10.48 -1.71
CA GLU A 186 24.51 10.54 -2.43
C GLU A 186 24.63 11.05 -3.87
N GLY A 187 25.85 11.37 -4.32
CA GLY A 187 26.11 12.05 -5.58
C GLY A 187 26.52 11.12 -6.71
N LEU A 188 26.14 11.50 -7.94
CA LEU A 188 26.62 10.90 -9.18
C LEU A 188 27.01 12.01 -10.15
N ALA A 189 28.18 11.92 -10.77
CA ALA A 189 28.56 12.84 -11.83
C ALA A 189 27.81 12.52 -13.12
N LEU A 190 27.27 13.56 -13.75
CA LEU A 190 26.56 13.45 -15.02
C LEU A 190 27.51 13.79 -16.16
N GLU A 191 27.61 12.85 -17.10
CA GLU A 191 28.40 13.00 -18.31
C GLU A 191 27.52 12.84 -19.56
N PRO A 192 27.89 13.45 -20.70
CA PRO A 192 27.14 13.30 -21.95
C PRO A 192 27.01 11.83 -22.42
N SER A 193 27.87 10.92 -21.95
CA SER A 193 27.76 9.48 -22.23
C SER A 193 26.50 8.83 -21.64
N LEU A 194 25.91 9.42 -20.60
CA LEU A 194 24.80 8.91 -19.81
C LEU A 194 25.03 7.53 -19.16
N LEU A 195 26.24 6.97 -19.21
CA LEU A 195 26.52 5.62 -18.73
C LEU A 195 26.15 5.45 -17.25
N THR A 196 26.48 6.43 -16.40
CA THR A 196 26.14 6.40 -14.98
C THR A 196 24.62 6.34 -14.77
N LEU A 197 23.83 7.13 -15.50
CA LEU A 197 22.38 7.09 -15.41
C LEU A 197 21.80 5.75 -15.90
N GLN A 198 22.28 5.26 -17.05
CA GLN A 198 21.81 4.01 -17.64
C GLN A 198 22.15 2.77 -16.81
N THR A 199 23.20 2.85 -15.97
CA THR A 199 23.62 1.74 -15.11
C THR A 199 23.05 1.81 -13.70
N GLN A 200 22.69 3.00 -13.21
CA GLN A 200 22.29 3.20 -11.80
C GLN A 200 20.81 3.57 -11.62
N VAL A 201 20.15 4.14 -12.64
CA VAL A 201 18.81 4.76 -12.50
C VAL A 201 17.79 4.07 -13.41
N VAL A 202 16.69 3.59 -12.82
CA VAL A 202 15.72 2.71 -13.50
C VAL A 202 15.12 3.35 -14.75
N GLU A 203 14.65 4.60 -14.66
CA GLU A 203 14.01 5.28 -15.79
C GLU A 203 14.95 5.49 -16.99
N TYR A 204 16.27 5.48 -16.78
CA TYR A 204 17.27 5.58 -17.85
C TYR A 204 17.79 4.23 -18.34
N ALA A 205 17.64 3.17 -17.52
CA ALA A 205 18.13 1.84 -17.82
C ALA A 205 17.16 0.99 -18.66
N THR A 206 15.85 1.27 -18.59
CA THR A 206 14.81 0.44 -19.23
C THR A 206 13.60 1.25 -19.67
N SER A 207 12.88 0.74 -20.68
CA SER A 207 11.55 1.22 -21.09
C SER A 207 10.40 0.45 -20.43
N HIS A 208 10.71 -0.58 -19.65
CA HIS A 208 9.73 -1.43 -18.98
C HIS A 208 9.98 -1.54 -17.48
N PHE A 209 8.92 -1.34 -16.70
CA PHE A 209 8.89 -1.61 -15.26
C PHE A 209 7.87 -2.73 -14.98
N PRO A 210 8.32 -3.86 -14.43
CA PRO A 210 7.43 -4.96 -14.11
C PRO A 210 6.75 -4.77 -12.75
N ASP A 211 5.48 -5.13 -12.61
CA ASP A 211 4.82 -5.32 -11.31
C ASP A 211 5.17 -6.70 -10.71
N LEU A 212 4.86 -6.94 -9.44
CA LEU A 212 5.01 -8.29 -8.86
C LEU A 212 3.95 -9.27 -9.35
N GLU A 213 2.74 -8.75 -9.56
CA GLU A 213 1.61 -9.44 -10.17
C GLU A 213 0.75 -8.46 -10.97
N ARG A 214 0.09 -8.93 -12.03
CA ARG A 214 -0.86 -8.12 -12.80
C ARG A 214 -2.28 -8.34 -12.27
N VAL A 215 -2.84 -7.32 -11.63
CA VAL A 215 -4.20 -7.36 -11.08
C VAL A 215 -5.21 -6.67 -12.01
N THR A 216 -4.77 -5.69 -12.78
CA THR A 216 -5.59 -4.89 -13.71
C THR A 216 -4.94 -4.85 -15.09
N GLU A 217 -5.68 -4.36 -16.08
CA GLU A 217 -5.13 -4.02 -17.40
C GLU A 217 -4.33 -2.70 -17.40
N GLU A 218 -4.21 -2.03 -16.24
CA GLU A 218 -3.50 -0.76 -16.14
C GLU A 218 -1.98 -0.93 -16.36
N PRO A 219 -1.29 0.11 -16.86
CA PRO A 219 0.14 0.07 -17.05
C PRO A 219 0.85 -0.15 -15.70
N GLY A 220 1.77 -1.11 -15.66
CA GLY A 220 2.59 -1.34 -14.47
C GLY A 220 3.53 -0.18 -14.15
N GLY A 221 4.14 -0.22 -12.97
CA GLY A 221 5.00 0.87 -12.50
C GLY A 221 5.09 1.03 -10.99
N GLY A 222 4.61 0.05 -10.23
CA GLY A 222 4.54 0.13 -8.78
C GLY A 222 3.53 1.17 -8.29
N ALA A 223 3.74 1.69 -7.08
CA ALA A 223 2.80 2.58 -6.40
C ALA A 223 2.68 3.97 -7.06
N HIS A 224 3.65 4.35 -7.89
CA HIS A 224 3.79 5.72 -8.40
C HIS A 224 3.86 5.83 -9.93
N GLY A 225 3.63 4.72 -10.63
CA GLY A 225 3.77 4.62 -12.08
C GLY A 225 5.23 4.67 -12.54
N PHE A 226 5.42 4.54 -13.85
CA PHE A 226 6.75 4.48 -14.48
C PHE A 226 6.82 5.36 -15.73
N TYR A 227 7.84 6.21 -15.80
CA TYR A 227 8.03 7.20 -16.86
C TYR A 227 9.45 7.10 -17.42
N SER A 228 9.62 6.27 -18.45
CA SER A 228 10.94 6.01 -19.03
C SER A 228 11.58 7.26 -19.65
N ARG A 229 12.92 7.31 -19.60
CA ARG A 229 13.80 8.35 -20.15
C ARG A 229 14.66 7.85 -21.29
N THR A 230 14.52 6.59 -21.68
CA THR A 230 15.37 5.98 -22.72
C THR A 230 15.27 6.73 -24.06
N GLU A 231 14.07 7.16 -24.44
CA GLU A 231 13.83 7.94 -25.67
C GLU A 231 14.35 9.38 -25.60
N ARG A 232 14.67 9.88 -24.41
CA ARG A 232 15.14 11.25 -24.17
C ARG A 232 16.67 11.35 -24.08
N GLY A 233 17.40 10.26 -24.30
CA GLY A 233 18.85 10.19 -24.09
C GLY A 233 19.64 11.20 -24.94
N ALA A 234 19.35 11.35 -26.22
CA ALA A 234 20.10 12.29 -27.08
C ALA A 234 19.95 13.76 -26.65
N ALA A 235 18.73 14.18 -26.32
CA ALA A 235 18.43 15.52 -25.82
C ALA A 235 19.12 15.78 -24.46
N LEU A 236 19.01 14.82 -23.52
CA LEU A 236 19.68 14.94 -22.23
C LEU A 236 21.22 14.98 -22.35
N SER A 237 21.80 14.15 -23.22
CA SER A 237 23.24 14.13 -23.48
C SER A 237 23.74 15.50 -23.96
N SER A 238 23.03 16.08 -24.93
CA SER A 238 23.34 17.42 -25.47
C SER A 238 23.21 18.50 -24.39
N TYR A 239 22.16 18.42 -23.57
CA TYR A 239 21.94 19.35 -22.47
C TYR A 239 23.03 19.26 -21.39
N ILE A 240 23.45 18.06 -21.00
CA ILE A 240 24.56 17.87 -20.04
C ILE A 240 25.87 18.44 -20.62
N ALA A 241 26.15 18.23 -21.91
CA ALA A 241 27.33 18.83 -22.56
C ALA A 241 27.28 20.37 -22.52
N GLN A 242 26.11 20.96 -22.78
CA GLN A 242 25.91 22.40 -22.68
C GLN A 242 26.13 22.90 -21.25
N LEU A 243 25.54 22.26 -20.25
CA LEU A 243 25.72 22.62 -18.84
C LEU A 243 27.19 22.53 -18.42
N THR A 244 27.89 21.48 -18.89
CA THR A 244 29.30 21.27 -18.57
C THR A 244 30.16 22.41 -19.11
N ALA A 245 29.93 22.82 -20.36
CA ALA A 245 30.61 23.96 -20.97
C ALA A 245 30.26 25.29 -20.28
N GLN A 246 28.98 25.48 -19.91
CA GLN A 246 28.50 26.72 -19.30
C GLN A 246 29.04 26.94 -17.89
N TYR A 247 29.05 25.91 -17.05
CA TYR A 247 29.43 26.02 -15.64
C TYR A 247 30.88 25.59 -15.38
N GLY A 248 31.57 24.98 -16.35
CA GLY A 248 32.95 24.53 -16.19
C GLY A 248 33.11 23.40 -15.18
N CYS A 249 32.06 22.65 -14.90
CA CYS A 249 32.03 21.49 -14.00
C CYS A 249 31.02 20.45 -14.52
N LYS A 250 31.13 19.20 -14.04
CA LYS A 250 30.12 18.17 -14.33
C LYS A 250 28.86 18.48 -13.50
N PRO A 251 27.66 18.53 -14.11
CA PRO A 251 26.41 18.52 -13.35
C PRO A 251 26.35 17.29 -12.44
N GLY A 252 25.72 17.43 -11.27
CA GLY A 252 25.54 16.32 -10.35
C GLY A 252 24.09 15.80 -10.36
N ALA A 253 23.91 14.51 -10.14
CA ALA A 253 22.67 13.97 -9.61
C ALA A 253 22.82 13.71 -8.12
N ILE A 254 21.78 13.97 -7.33
CA ILE A 254 21.78 13.76 -5.88
C ILE A 254 20.59 12.89 -5.50
N ALA A 255 20.87 11.75 -4.87
CA ALA A 255 19.86 10.88 -4.28
C ALA A 255 19.34 11.45 -2.97
N VAL A 256 18.02 11.66 -2.88
CA VAL A 256 17.33 12.01 -1.64
C VAL A 256 16.55 10.82 -1.09
N ASN A 257 16.29 10.85 0.21
CA ASN A 257 15.47 9.83 0.86
C ASN A 257 13.99 10.02 0.52
N ASP A 258 13.33 8.95 0.09
CA ASP A 258 11.88 8.83 -0.06
C ASP A 258 11.39 7.60 0.73
N LEU A 259 11.53 7.64 2.05
CA LEU A 259 11.25 6.50 2.93
C LEU A 259 9.77 6.11 2.84
N THR A 260 8.88 7.11 2.80
CA THR A 260 7.46 6.91 2.56
C THR A 260 7.19 6.23 1.22
N GLY A 261 7.86 6.64 0.15
CA GLY A 261 7.73 5.99 -1.16
C GLY A 261 8.23 4.55 -1.15
N VAL A 262 9.34 4.24 -0.46
CA VAL A 262 9.81 2.86 -0.29
C VAL A 262 8.73 1.98 0.36
N VAL A 263 8.12 2.45 1.45
CA VAL A 263 7.05 1.71 2.13
C VAL A 263 5.83 1.52 1.23
N GLN A 264 5.44 2.57 0.48
CA GLN A 264 4.32 2.50 -0.46
C GLN A 264 4.59 1.52 -1.61
N GLU A 265 5.80 1.48 -2.16
CA GLU A 265 6.19 0.53 -3.22
C GLU A 265 6.12 -0.93 -2.73
N LEU A 266 6.66 -1.21 -1.54
CA LEU A 266 6.58 -2.54 -0.94
C LEU A 266 5.13 -2.93 -0.65
N ASN A 267 4.33 -2.02 -0.06
CA ASN A 267 2.95 -2.32 0.27
C ASN A 267 2.11 -2.56 -1.00
N ALA A 268 2.32 -1.77 -2.05
CA ALA A 268 1.66 -1.97 -3.34
C ALA A 268 1.96 -3.36 -3.92
N GLY A 269 3.23 -3.80 -3.91
CA GLY A 269 3.58 -5.14 -4.37
C GLY A 269 2.95 -6.27 -3.55
N ARG A 270 2.94 -6.12 -2.21
CA ARG A 270 2.25 -7.08 -1.33
C ARG A 270 0.76 -7.18 -1.67
N LEU A 271 0.10 -6.05 -1.90
CA LEU A 271 -1.31 -6.00 -2.29
C LEU A 271 -1.56 -6.57 -3.69
N GLN A 272 -0.64 -6.39 -4.64
CA GLN A 272 -0.72 -7.03 -5.96
C GLN A 272 -0.76 -8.56 -5.82
N ILE A 273 0.14 -9.12 -4.99
CA ILE A 273 0.19 -10.56 -4.74
C ILE A 273 -1.08 -11.03 -4.01
N ALA A 274 -1.52 -10.30 -2.98
CA ALA A 274 -2.72 -10.65 -2.21
C ALA A 274 -4.00 -10.63 -3.06
N ARG A 275 -4.15 -9.62 -3.93
CA ARG A 275 -5.29 -9.53 -4.86
C ARG A 275 -5.24 -10.64 -5.91
N SER A 276 -4.06 -11.00 -6.40
CA SER A 276 -3.90 -12.11 -7.35
C SER A 276 -4.21 -13.46 -6.72
N ARG A 277 -3.81 -13.67 -5.46
CA ARG A 277 -4.26 -14.81 -4.67
C ARG A 277 -5.78 -14.83 -4.57
N GLN A 278 -6.40 -13.72 -4.20
CA GLN A 278 -7.86 -13.64 -4.10
C GLN A 278 -8.54 -13.97 -5.42
N ALA A 279 -8.05 -13.42 -6.54
CA ALA A 279 -8.59 -13.69 -7.87
C ALA A 279 -8.51 -15.19 -8.21
N TYR A 280 -7.39 -15.85 -7.91
CA TYR A 280 -7.24 -17.30 -8.09
C TYR A 280 -8.23 -18.10 -7.21
N LEU A 281 -8.33 -17.78 -5.92
CA LEU A 281 -9.20 -18.49 -4.97
C LEU A 281 -10.69 -18.30 -5.28
N THR A 282 -11.05 -17.20 -5.94
CA THR A 282 -12.44 -16.85 -6.29
C THR A 282 -12.79 -17.15 -7.74
N GLU A 283 -11.84 -17.60 -8.56
CA GLU A 283 -12.12 -18.05 -9.92
C GLU A 283 -13.19 -19.16 -9.86
N PRO A 284 -14.31 -19.05 -10.60
CA PRO A 284 -15.47 -19.92 -10.42
C PRO A 284 -15.14 -21.41 -10.43
N ALA A 285 -14.29 -21.84 -11.37
CA ALA A 285 -13.89 -23.23 -11.49
C ALA A 285 -13.03 -23.70 -10.31
N ILE A 286 -12.04 -22.89 -9.91
CA ILE A 286 -11.16 -23.19 -8.77
C ILE A 286 -11.95 -23.27 -7.48
N LYS A 287 -12.79 -22.26 -7.21
CA LYS A 287 -13.65 -22.23 -6.02
C LYS A 287 -14.59 -23.42 -5.97
N HIS A 288 -15.21 -23.77 -7.10
CA HIS A 288 -16.11 -24.92 -7.19
C HIS A 288 -15.37 -26.22 -6.86
N GLN A 289 -14.25 -26.49 -7.54
CA GLN A 289 -13.46 -27.70 -7.31
C GLN A 289 -12.95 -27.80 -5.88
N HIS A 290 -12.51 -26.70 -5.28
CA HIS A 290 -12.07 -26.67 -3.90
C HIS A 290 -13.18 -27.03 -2.92
N LEU A 291 -14.33 -26.34 -2.98
CA LEU A 291 -15.43 -26.60 -2.05
C LEU A 291 -16.01 -28.01 -2.20
N ILE A 292 -16.06 -28.56 -3.42
CA ILE A 292 -16.46 -29.95 -3.65
C ILE A 292 -15.39 -30.92 -3.12
N SER A 293 -14.10 -30.65 -3.34
CA SER A 293 -13.00 -31.47 -2.81
C SER A 293 -13.07 -31.54 -1.29
N ASP A 294 -13.22 -30.40 -0.62
CA ASP A 294 -13.33 -30.30 0.84
C ASP A 294 -14.58 -31.01 1.36
N ALA A 295 -15.72 -30.89 0.68
CA ALA A 295 -16.95 -31.60 1.03
C ALA A 295 -16.77 -33.13 0.96
N ILE A 296 -16.06 -33.64 -0.05
CA ILE A 296 -15.71 -35.06 -0.16
C ILE A 296 -14.82 -35.48 1.02
N GLU A 297 -13.74 -34.75 1.29
CA GLU A 297 -12.81 -35.08 2.38
C GLU A 297 -13.48 -35.05 3.76
N ASN A 298 -14.30 -34.02 4.01
CA ASN A 298 -15.06 -33.89 5.25
C ASN A 298 -16.02 -35.05 5.47
N TYR A 299 -16.78 -35.45 4.44
CA TYR A 299 -17.68 -36.61 4.53
C TYR A 299 -16.91 -37.89 4.84
N LEU A 300 -15.81 -38.14 4.12
CA LEU A 300 -14.99 -39.33 4.32
C LEU A 300 -14.36 -39.37 5.71
N LEU A 301 -13.87 -38.22 6.22
CA LEU A 301 -13.31 -38.11 7.57
C LEU A 301 -14.35 -38.38 8.65
N GLU A 302 -15.55 -37.81 8.53
CA GLU A 302 -16.64 -38.06 9.48
C GLU A 302 -17.11 -39.52 9.44
N LEU A 303 -17.17 -40.12 8.25
CA LEU A 303 -17.45 -41.55 8.09
C LEU A 303 -16.38 -42.40 8.80
N GLN A 304 -15.08 -42.06 8.65
CA GLN A 304 -13.98 -42.78 9.32
C GLN A 304 -14.09 -42.69 10.85
N LYS A 305 -14.31 -41.48 11.40
CA LYS A 305 -14.48 -41.26 12.85
C LYS A 305 -15.60 -42.12 13.42
N LYS A 306 -16.72 -42.23 12.70
CA LYS A 306 -17.88 -43.00 13.16
C LYS A 306 -17.69 -44.50 13.02
N VAL A 307 -17.08 -44.99 11.93
CA VAL A 307 -16.72 -46.40 11.79
C VAL A 307 -15.76 -46.84 12.91
N ALA A 308 -14.83 -45.96 13.31
CA ALA A 308 -13.92 -46.22 14.44
C ALA A 308 -14.63 -46.27 15.81
N HIS A 309 -15.81 -45.66 15.96
CA HIS A 309 -16.58 -45.61 17.21
C HIS A 309 -17.62 -46.74 17.36
N VAL A 310 -18.07 -47.34 16.25
CA VAL A 310 -19.29 -48.17 16.25
C VAL A 310 -19.00 -49.69 16.33
N ILE A 311 -18.01 -50.30 15.66
CA ILE A 311 -17.73 -51.76 15.76
C ILE A 311 -16.27 -52.13 15.35
N PRO A 312 -15.57 -53.09 16.00
CA PRO A 312 -14.28 -53.66 15.56
C PRO A 312 -14.37 -54.63 14.35
N VAL A 313 -15.31 -54.44 13.42
CA VAL A 313 -15.40 -55.24 12.18
C VAL A 313 -14.90 -54.38 11.02
N ALA A 314 -13.60 -54.45 10.77
CA ALA A 314 -12.90 -53.72 9.72
C ALA A 314 -13.44 -53.97 8.28
N GLY A 315 -14.28 -55.00 8.06
CA GLY A 315 -14.73 -55.41 6.72
C GLY A 315 -15.88 -54.59 6.10
N ALA A 316 -16.91 -54.23 6.86
CA ALA A 316 -18.11 -53.57 6.31
C ALA A 316 -17.88 -52.08 6.01
N GLY A 317 -17.18 -51.38 6.89
CA GLY A 317 -16.77 -49.99 6.67
C GLY A 317 -15.89 -49.85 5.42
N MET A 318 -14.92 -50.75 5.24
CA MET A 318 -14.01 -50.74 4.09
C MET A 318 -14.72 -50.98 2.76
N ALA A 319 -15.72 -51.86 2.72
CA ALA A 319 -16.55 -52.08 1.53
C ALA A 319 -17.36 -50.82 1.15
N HIS A 320 -17.87 -50.07 2.15
CA HIS A 320 -18.57 -48.82 1.91
C HIS A 320 -17.64 -47.73 1.34
N PHE A 321 -16.44 -47.55 1.92
CA PHE A 321 -15.41 -46.64 1.38
C PHE A 321 -15.05 -46.97 -0.07
N THR A 322 -14.81 -48.25 -0.35
CA THR A 322 -14.46 -48.73 -1.69
C THR A 322 -15.59 -48.41 -2.69
N ARG A 323 -16.86 -48.54 -2.27
CA ARG A 323 -18.02 -48.23 -3.11
C ARG A 323 -18.11 -46.74 -3.43
N LEU A 324 -17.94 -45.86 -2.44
CA LEU A 324 -17.93 -44.40 -2.65
C LEU A 324 -16.85 -43.96 -3.64
N GLN A 325 -15.66 -44.55 -3.54
CA GLN A 325 -14.54 -44.29 -4.44
C GLN A 325 -14.81 -44.72 -5.90
N THR A 326 -15.86 -45.51 -6.18
CA THR A 326 -16.27 -45.82 -7.55
C THR A 326 -17.17 -44.76 -8.21
N CYS A 327 -17.63 -43.76 -7.44
CA CYS A 327 -18.58 -42.74 -7.91
C CYS A 327 -17.89 -41.49 -8.46
N TYR A 328 -16.63 -41.24 -8.09
CA TYR A 328 -15.86 -40.06 -8.45
C TYR A 328 -14.38 -40.40 -8.68
N ASN A 329 -13.65 -39.51 -9.35
CA ASN A 329 -12.25 -39.66 -9.67
C ASN A 329 -11.38 -39.10 -8.52
N GLU A 330 -11.07 -39.95 -7.55
CA GLU A 330 -10.21 -39.59 -6.41
C GLU A 330 -8.81 -39.12 -6.83
N PRO A 331 -8.09 -39.77 -7.77
CA PRO A 331 -6.81 -39.26 -8.26
C PRO A 331 -6.87 -37.80 -8.78
N ALA A 332 -7.88 -37.46 -9.58
CA ALA A 332 -8.03 -36.11 -10.11
C ALA A 332 -8.37 -35.08 -9.01
N ARG A 333 -9.20 -35.46 -8.03
CA ARG A 333 -9.50 -34.62 -6.87
C ARG A 333 -8.25 -34.37 -6.02
N ALA A 334 -7.50 -35.43 -5.70
CA ALA A 334 -6.28 -35.33 -4.91
C ALA A 334 -5.19 -34.50 -5.61
N GLU A 335 -5.03 -34.67 -6.94
CA GLU A 335 -4.13 -33.84 -7.74
C GLU A 335 -4.55 -32.36 -7.69
N PHE A 336 -5.84 -32.07 -7.89
CA PHE A 336 -6.38 -30.71 -7.76
C PHE A 336 -6.09 -30.12 -6.37
N ALA A 337 -6.39 -30.85 -5.28
CA ALA A 337 -6.19 -30.39 -3.91
C ALA A 337 -4.71 -30.05 -3.64
N GLN A 338 -3.77 -30.86 -4.14
CA GLN A 338 -2.34 -30.60 -4.03
C GLN A 338 -1.92 -29.36 -4.81
N VAL A 339 -2.40 -29.18 -6.04
CA VAL A 339 -2.09 -28.00 -6.86
C VAL A 339 -2.68 -26.73 -6.25
N TYR A 340 -3.93 -26.78 -5.78
CA TYR A 340 -4.60 -25.67 -5.11
C TYR A 340 -3.85 -25.23 -3.87
N GLN A 341 -3.49 -26.18 -2.99
CA GLN A 341 -2.75 -25.89 -1.77
C GLN A 341 -1.37 -25.31 -2.07
N ARG A 342 -0.61 -25.92 -3.01
CA ARG A 342 0.69 -25.41 -3.45
C ARG A 342 0.59 -23.97 -3.95
N LYS A 343 -0.42 -23.66 -4.79
CA LYS A 343 -0.60 -22.32 -5.35
C LYS A 343 -0.94 -21.30 -4.26
N ARG A 344 -1.81 -21.66 -3.33
CA ARG A 344 -2.15 -20.83 -2.16
C ARG A 344 -0.94 -20.55 -1.28
N GLU A 345 -0.10 -21.57 -1.03
CA GLU A 345 1.14 -21.46 -0.28
C GLU A 345 2.18 -20.60 -0.99
N GLU A 346 2.38 -20.76 -2.30
CA GLU A 346 3.26 -19.91 -3.11
C GLU A 346 2.91 -18.42 -2.96
N TYR A 347 1.63 -18.07 -3.08
CA TYR A 347 1.19 -16.69 -2.86
C TYR A 347 1.47 -16.23 -1.43
N GLN A 348 1.16 -17.05 -0.42
CA GLN A 348 1.41 -16.67 0.98
C GLN A 348 2.91 -16.50 1.27
N GLN A 349 3.78 -17.35 0.71
CA GLN A 349 5.23 -17.23 0.87
C GLN A 349 5.74 -15.89 0.33
N ARG A 350 5.23 -15.46 -0.83
CA ARG A 350 5.59 -14.17 -1.43
C ARG A 350 5.01 -12.98 -0.67
N ILE A 351 3.77 -13.07 -0.19
CA ILE A 351 3.18 -12.06 0.71
C ILE A 351 4.05 -11.91 1.97
N SER A 352 4.41 -13.02 2.60
CA SER A 352 5.27 -13.02 3.80
C SER A 352 6.69 -12.54 3.50
N ALA A 353 7.21 -12.75 2.29
CA ALA A 353 8.50 -12.23 1.87
C ALA A 353 8.53 -10.70 1.85
N VAL A 354 7.56 -10.08 1.15
CA VAL A 354 7.41 -8.61 1.16
C VAL A 354 7.02 -8.10 2.54
N GLY A 355 6.20 -8.87 3.28
CA GLY A 355 5.76 -8.58 4.64
C GLY A 355 6.90 -8.43 5.64
N ARG A 356 7.96 -9.24 5.54
CA ARG A 356 9.18 -9.09 6.37
C ARG A 356 9.87 -7.75 6.13
N ASP A 357 10.03 -7.36 4.87
CA ASP A 357 10.68 -6.10 4.51
C ASP A 357 9.83 -4.89 4.94
N LEU A 358 8.51 -4.98 4.76
CA LEU A 358 7.54 -4.00 5.28
C LEU A 358 7.59 -3.88 6.80
N ALA A 359 7.57 -5.00 7.53
CA ALA A 359 7.61 -5.01 8.98
C ALA A 359 8.91 -4.42 9.53
N ALA A 360 10.04 -4.60 8.84
CA ALA A 360 11.30 -3.97 9.18
C ALA A 360 11.24 -2.44 8.97
N TRP A 361 10.66 -1.99 7.85
CA TRP A 361 10.41 -0.56 7.63
C TRP A 361 9.43 0.06 8.63
N TYR A 362 8.40 -0.68 9.04
CA TYR A 362 7.45 -0.26 10.07
C TYR A 362 8.11 -0.02 11.44
N GLN A 363 9.29 -0.60 11.66
CA GLN A 363 10.10 -0.40 12.87
C GLN A 363 11.26 0.58 12.65
N SER A 364 11.44 1.10 11.43
CA SER A 364 12.51 2.05 11.10
C SER A 364 12.29 3.38 11.81
N ALA A 365 13.25 3.77 12.65
CA ALA A 365 13.21 5.03 13.36
C ALA A 365 13.15 6.24 12.39
N LYS A 366 13.86 6.18 11.25
CA LYS A 366 13.83 7.27 10.26
C LYS A 366 12.46 7.42 9.61
N TRP A 367 11.82 6.32 9.21
CA TRP A 367 10.49 6.38 8.59
C TRP A 367 9.41 6.83 9.59
N LEU A 368 9.44 6.30 10.82
CA LEU A 368 8.53 6.73 11.89
C LEU A 368 8.71 8.22 12.22
N THR A 369 9.97 8.70 12.23
CA THR A 369 10.27 10.12 12.43
C THR A 369 9.73 10.98 11.29
N GLU A 370 9.88 10.55 10.03
CA GLU A 370 9.32 11.25 8.86
C GLU A 370 7.79 11.35 8.97
N CYS A 371 7.10 10.26 9.31
CA CYS A 371 5.65 10.22 9.47
C CYS A 371 5.12 11.18 10.56
N GLN A 372 5.96 11.56 11.52
CA GLN A 372 5.59 12.48 12.61
C GLN A 372 6.08 13.91 12.36
N GLN A 373 7.31 14.07 11.86
CA GLN A 373 7.99 15.35 11.74
C GLN A 373 7.81 16.03 10.39
N ASP A 374 7.19 15.41 9.38
CA ASP A 374 6.83 16.14 8.15
C ASP A 374 5.48 16.87 8.29
N TYR A 375 4.79 16.68 9.42
CA TYR A 375 3.45 17.21 9.66
C TYR A 375 3.42 18.11 10.91
N ALA A 376 2.60 19.16 10.88
CA ALA A 376 2.27 20.01 12.02
C ALA A 376 0.78 19.88 12.32
N VAL A 377 0.39 18.70 12.80
CA VAL A 377 -1.03 18.35 13.01
C VAL A 377 -1.71 19.31 13.99
N GLU A 378 -0.97 19.78 14.99
CA GLU A 378 -1.42 20.84 15.89
C GLU A 378 -1.44 22.19 15.17
N GLY A 379 -2.63 22.70 14.87
CA GLY A 379 -2.83 24.02 14.28
C GLY A 379 -2.85 24.06 12.75
N CYS A 380 -2.62 22.95 12.04
CA CYS A 380 -2.77 22.86 10.58
C CYS A 380 -3.63 21.65 10.17
N PRO A 381 -4.95 21.84 9.96
CA PRO A 381 -5.86 20.76 9.52
C PRO A 381 -5.41 20.07 8.22
N MET A 382 -4.89 20.82 7.25
CA MET A 382 -4.38 20.24 6.01
C MET A 382 -3.21 19.28 6.26
N SER A 383 -2.29 19.67 7.14
CA SER A 383 -1.18 18.80 7.52
C SER A 383 -1.65 17.48 8.16
N TRP A 384 -2.74 17.51 8.92
CA TRP A 384 -3.34 16.31 9.50
C TRP A 384 -4.01 15.42 8.43
N ILE A 385 -4.77 16.01 7.50
CA ILE A 385 -5.39 15.26 6.39
C ILE A 385 -4.31 14.59 5.53
N PHE A 386 -3.22 15.30 5.23
CA PHE A 386 -2.09 14.75 4.49
C PHE A 386 -1.44 13.57 5.22
N GLN A 387 -1.22 13.69 6.53
CA GLN A 387 -0.70 12.59 7.33
C GLN A 387 -1.63 11.35 7.28
N LEU A 388 -2.95 11.55 7.41
CA LEU A 388 -3.93 10.46 7.29
C LEU A 388 -3.81 9.73 5.95
N ARG A 389 -3.80 10.49 4.84
CA ARG A 389 -3.73 9.96 3.47
C ARG A 389 -2.45 9.21 3.20
N THR A 390 -1.31 9.83 3.53
CA THR A 390 0.00 9.21 3.35
C THR A 390 0.08 7.90 4.13
N LEU A 391 -0.35 7.90 5.40
CA LEU A 391 -0.36 6.69 6.21
C LEU A 391 -1.36 5.65 5.69
N ASN A 392 -2.51 6.03 5.13
CA ASN A 392 -3.48 5.08 4.54
C ASN A 392 -2.83 4.28 3.41
N ALA A 393 -2.12 4.95 2.50
CA ALA A 393 -1.42 4.29 1.40
C ALA A 393 -0.29 3.38 1.90
N CYS A 394 0.42 3.79 2.95
CA CYS A 394 1.50 2.99 3.53
C CYS A 394 1.02 1.68 4.15
N ILE A 395 -0.19 1.65 4.75
CA ILE A 395 -0.65 0.53 5.58
C ILE A 395 -1.89 -0.19 5.03
N GLU A 396 -2.31 0.14 3.81
CA GLU A 396 -3.46 -0.48 3.14
C GLU A 396 -3.39 -2.02 3.18
N GLY A 397 -4.54 -2.66 3.39
CA GLY A 397 -4.69 -4.11 3.49
C GLY A 397 -4.18 -4.73 4.79
N GLY A 398 -3.78 -3.92 5.78
CA GLY A 398 -3.51 -4.35 7.15
C GLY A 398 -2.36 -5.36 7.27
N CYS A 399 -2.42 -6.23 8.27
CA CYS A 399 -1.51 -7.35 8.44
C CYS A 399 -1.95 -8.58 7.61
N GLN A 400 -1.01 -9.22 6.91
CA GLN A 400 -1.27 -10.38 6.04
C GLN A 400 -0.26 -11.54 6.22
N ASP A 401 0.63 -11.40 7.19
CA ASP A 401 1.69 -12.35 7.53
C ASP A 401 2.15 -12.09 8.97
N GLU A 402 2.84 -13.07 9.57
CA GLU A 402 3.27 -13.03 10.97
C GLU A 402 4.15 -11.80 11.30
N ALA A 403 5.00 -11.34 10.38
CA ALA A 403 5.90 -10.22 10.62
C ALA A 403 5.13 -8.90 10.67
N THR A 404 4.18 -8.69 9.73
CA THR A 404 3.31 -7.52 9.78
C THR A 404 2.33 -7.59 10.96
N GLU A 405 1.82 -8.76 11.33
CA GLU A 405 1.00 -8.95 12.53
C GLU A 405 1.73 -8.49 13.81
N ALA A 406 3.00 -8.87 13.98
CA ALA A 406 3.81 -8.44 15.12
C ALA A 406 4.01 -6.91 15.16
N ALA A 407 4.30 -6.29 14.01
CA ALA A 407 4.47 -4.83 13.91
C ALA A 407 3.17 -4.08 14.25
N TRP A 408 2.03 -4.54 13.71
CA TRP A 408 0.72 -3.97 13.99
C TRP A 408 0.32 -4.14 15.46
N LEU A 409 0.59 -5.30 16.06
CA LEU A 409 0.34 -5.54 17.48
C LEU A 409 1.13 -4.55 18.35
N ALA A 410 2.42 -4.34 18.04
CA ALA A 410 3.25 -3.37 18.76
C ALA A 410 2.70 -1.94 18.63
N TRP A 411 2.23 -1.54 17.46
CA TRP A 411 1.59 -0.23 17.27
C TRP A 411 0.27 -0.09 18.03
N LEU A 412 -0.60 -1.09 18.00
CA LEU A 412 -1.88 -1.05 18.72
C LEU A 412 -1.68 -0.95 20.23
N GLN A 413 -0.66 -1.63 20.76
CA GLN A 413 -0.31 -1.58 22.19
C GLN A 413 0.25 -0.23 22.64
N ASN A 414 0.89 0.52 21.74
CA ASN A 414 1.44 1.84 22.01
C ASN A 414 0.41 2.95 21.77
N GLU A 415 0.15 3.81 22.76
CA GLU A 415 -0.76 4.95 22.64
C GLU A 415 -0.34 5.97 21.58
N LYS A 416 0.96 6.05 21.31
CA LYS A 416 1.55 6.89 20.26
C LYS A 416 1.92 6.06 19.02
N GLY A 417 1.33 4.88 18.88
CA GLY A 417 1.53 4.02 17.73
C GLY A 417 1.01 4.67 16.45
N LEU A 418 1.71 4.42 15.34
CA LEU A 418 1.41 5.01 14.02
C LEU A 418 -0.03 4.78 13.55
N VAL A 419 -0.67 3.72 14.06
CA VAL A 419 -2.06 3.39 13.74
C VAL A 419 -3.06 4.47 14.18
N PHE A 420 -2.73 5.23 15.23
CA PHE A 420 -3.57 6.31 15.75
C PHE A 420 -3.20 7.69 15.14
N GLU A 421 -1.98 7.83 14.61
CA GLU A 421 -1.51 9.02 13.91
C GLU A 421 -2.32 9.27 12.64
N GLY A 422 -2.66 10.53 12.36
CA GLY A 422 -3.55 10.93 11.27
C GLY A 422 -5.02 10.51 11.45
N LEU A 423 -5.35 9.49 12.24
CA LEU A 423 -6.73 9.05 12.47
C LEU A 423 -7.45 9.90 13.53
N LEU A 424 -6.78 10.18 14.63
CA LEU A 424 -7.37 10.97 15.71
C LEU A 424 -7.14 12.46 15.47
N THR A 425 -8.20 13.27 15.56
CA THR A 425 -8.04 14.72 15.48
C THR A 425 -7.18 15.23 16.64
N PRO A 426 -6.24 16.14 16.38
CA PRO A 426 -5.60 16.96 17.41
C PRO A 426 -6.64 17.74 18.24
N SER A 427 -6.23 18.26 19.40
CA SER A 427 -7.05 18.87 20.47
C SER A 427 -8.24 19.78 20.05
N GLY A 428 -9.14 20.07 21.00
CA GLY A 428 -10.49 20.65 20.82
C GLY A 428 -10.67 21.95 20.01
N VAL A 429 -9.60 22.62 19.60
CA VAL A 429 -9.64 23.77 18.67
C VAL A 429 -10.11 23.34 17.27
N MET A 430 -9.73 22.15 16.81
CA MET A 430 -10.21 21.61 15.53
C MET A 430 -11.69 21.24 15.64
N GLN A 431 -12.09 20.57 16.74
CA GLN A 431 -13.50 20.25 17.03
C GLN A 431 -14.39 21.49 17.08
N LYS A 432 -13.89 22.61 17.61
CA LYS A 432 -14.61 23.90 17.63
C LYS A 432 -14.77 24.50 16.22
N SER A 433 -13.72 24.44 15.40
CA SER A 433 -13.77 24.94 14.00
C SER A 433 -14.74 24.13 13.13
N VAL A 434 -14.86 22.81 13.35
CA VAL A 434 -15.87 21.96 12.67
C VAL A 434 -17.28 22.39 13.04
N ARG A 435 -17.52 22.69 14.32
CA ARG A 435 -18.83 23.10 14.85
C ARG A 435 -19.26 24.50 14.41
N GLU A 436 -18.31 25.40 14.13
CA GLU A 436 -18.56 26.81 13.82
C GLU A 436 -18.69 27.12 12.32
N GLY A 437 -18.63 26.11 11.43
CA GLY A 437 -18.94 26.30 10.01
C GLY A 437 -17.92 27.11 9.19
N ASP A 438 -16.66 27.17 9.62
CA ASP A 438 -15.56 27.82 8.89
C ASP A 438 -15.28 27.09 7.55
N ARG A 439 -14.50 27.66 6.61
CA ARG A 439 -14.02 26.97 5.38
C ARG A 439 -13.42 25.59 5.67
N ARG A 440 -12.92 25.36 6.88
CA ARG A 440 -12.44 24.06 7.39
C ARG A 440 -13.53 22.98 7.44
N SER A 441 -14.78 23.37 7.66
CA SER A 441 -15.95 22.47 7.65
C SER A 441 -16.26 21.93 6.24
N GLU A 442 -16.01 22.71 5.18
CA GLU A 442 -16.18 22.27 3.79
C GLU A 442 -15.24 21.11 3.44
N TRP A 443 -14.00 21.14 3.92
CA TRP A 443 -13.01 20.06 3.72
C TRP A 443 -13.38 18.77 4.46
N LEU A 444 -13.89 18.90 5.69
CA LEU A 444 -14.36 17.76 6.46
C LEU A 444 -15.63 17.14 5.85
N ALA A 445 -16.47 17.97 5.22
CA ALA A 445 -17.61 17.52 4.45
C ALA A 445 -17.22 16.93 3.08
N ALA A 446 -15.98 17.15 2.61
CA ALA A 446 -15.53 16.65 1.32
C ALA A 446 -15.59 15.11 1.28
N GLN A 447 -16.16 14.59 0.20
CA GLN A 447 -16.33 13.15 0.00
C GLN A 447 -15.00 12.39 0.06
N SER A 448 -13.92 12.97 -0.49
CA SER A 448 -12.58 12.36 -0.46
C SER A 448 -12.06 12.15 0.95
N PHE A 449 -12.22 13.12 1.84
CA PHE A 449 -11.80 12.99 3.23
C PHE A 449 -12.62 11.92 3.98
N ARG A 450 -13.94 11.86 3.74
CA ARG A 450 -14.80 10.82 4.32
C ARG A 450 -14.32 9.42 3.92
N ILE A 451 -14.00 9.22 2.64
CA ILE A 451 -13.45 7.96 2.12
C ILE A 451 -12.15 7.58 2.85
N ASP A 452 -11.23 8.52 3.07
CA ASP A 452 -9.97 8.25 3.77
C ASP A 452 -10.17 7.76 5.22
N VAL A 453 -11.09 8.38 5.95
CA VAL A 453 -11.43 8.00 7.33
C VAL A 453 -12.05 6.62 7.36
N ILE A 454 -13.01 6.35 6.46
CA ILE A 454 -13.67 5.05 6.34
C ILE A 454 -12.66 3.96 6.02
N GLN A 455 -11.77 4.19 5.04
CA GLN A 455 -10.73 3.25 4.65
C GLN A 455 -9.82 2.91 5.84
N ARG A 456 -9.37 3.92 6.61
CA ARG A 456 -8.54 3.69 7.79
C ARG A 456 -9.26 2.84 8.84
N ALA A 457 -10.51 3.17 9.14
CA ALA A 457 -11.30 2.46 10.12
C ALA A 457 -11.64 1.02 9.67
N GLN A 458 -11.75 0.78 8.36
CA GLN A 458 -11.92 -0.55 7.78
C GLN A 458 -10.65 -1.41 7.89
N ILE A 459 -9.47 -0.84 7.61
CA ILE A 459 -8.18 -1.52 7.84
C ILE A 459 -8.04 -1.89 9.32
N LEU A 460 -8.32 -0.95 10.21
CA LEU A 460 -8.31 -1.20 11.66
C LEU A 460 -9.25 -2.33 12.04
N ARG A 461 -10.44 -2.37 11.44
CA ARG A 461 -11.41 -3.43 11.72
C ARG A 461 -10.87 -4.82 11.43
N GLU A 462 -10.26 -4.96 10.26
CA GLU A 462 -9.72 -6.24 9.79
C GLU A 462 -8.53 -6.68 10.64
N VAL A 463 -7.61 -5.77 10.96
CA VAL A 463 -6.46 -6.06 11.81
C VAL A 463 -6.89 -6.48 13.21
N VAL A 464 -7.82 -5.73 13.81
CA VAL A 464 -8.32 -6.00 15.16
C VAL A 464 -9.06 -7.33 15.22
N GLY A 465 -9.86 -7.66 14.21
CA GLY A 465 -10.53 -8.96 14.12
C GLY A 465 -9.53 -10.13 14.13
N LYS A 466 -8.39 -9.96 13.44
CA LYS A 466 -7.31 -10.97 13.41
C LYS A 466 -6.52 -11.04 14.72
N LEU A 467 -6.22 -9.89 15.32
CA LEU A 467 -5.31 -9.79 16.47
C LEU A 467 -6.02 -9.76 17.82
N LEU A 468 -7.35 -9.92 17.86
CA LEU A 468 -8.18 -9.70 19.04
C LEU A 468 -7.65 -10.40 20.31
N THR A 469 -7.20 -11.65 20.17
CA THR A 469 -6.69 -12.47 21.28
C THR A 469 -5.37 -11.96 21.87
N GLY A 470 -4.60 -11.19 21.12
CA GLY A 470 -3.33 -10.57 21.56
C GLY A 470 -3.50 -9.19 22.18
N LEU A 471 -4.71 -8.62 22.17
CA LEU A 471 -4.99 -7.28 22.69
C LEU A 471 -5.49 -7.33 24.14
N THR A 472 -4.89 -6.53 25.02
CA THR A 472 -5.41 -6.35 26.39
C THR A 472 -6.76 -5.61 26.36
N PRO A 473 -7.63 -5.77 27.38
CA PRO A 473 -8.91 -5.07 27.44
C PRO A 473 -8.78 -3.54 27.31
N SER A 474 -7.74 -2.95 27.91
CA SER A 474 -7.47 -1.50 27.80
C SER A 474 -7.12 -1.07 26.38
N VAL A 475 -6.37 -1.89 25.64
CA VAL A 475 -6.04 -1.63 24.23
C VAL A 475 -7.30 -1.75 23.37
N GLN A 476 -8.13 -2.77 23.61
CA GLN A 476 -9.40 -2.95 22.90
C GLN A 476 -10.33 -1.74 23.08
N GLU A 477 -10.46 -1.24 24.31
CA GLU A 477 -11.24 -0.04 24.61
C GLU A 477 -10.69 1.20 23.89
N ARG A 478 -9.36 1.38 23.89
CA ARG A 478 -8.70 2.50 23.21
C ARG A 478 -8.95 2.49 21.70
N VAL A 479 -8.83 1.33 21.06
CA VAL A 479 -9.09 1.15 19.63
C VAL A 479 -10.56 1.47 19.31
N MET A 480 -11.49 0.95 20.11
CA MET A 480 -12.92 1.24 19.96
C MET A 480 -13.19 2.75 20.04
N ARG A 481 -12.67 3.41 21.08
CA ARG A 481 -12.81 4.87 21.24
C ARG A 481 -12.20 5.63 20.06
N ALA A 482 -11.07 5.20 19.53
CA ALA A 482 -10.45 5.83 18.36
C ALA A 482 -11.34 5.71 17.11
N MET A 483 -11.88 4.53 16.84
CA MET A 483 -12.79 4.30 15.71
C MET A 483 -14.10 5.09 15.87
N GLN A 484 -14.69 5.09 17.06
CA GLN A 484 -15.89 5.88 17.36
C GLN A 484 -15.66 7.37 17.11
N ARG A 485 -14.53 7.91 17.58
CA ARG A 485 -14.17 9.31 17.34
C ARG A 485 -14.00 9.59 15.85
N ALA A 486 -13.31 8.72 15.12
CA ALA A 486 -13.11 8.87 13.67
C ALA A 486 -14.45 8.88 12.90
N ILE A 487 -15.36 7.94 13.20
CA ILE A 487 -16.71 7.89 12.62
C ILE A 487 -17.49 9.16 12.97
N GLY A 488 -17.40 9.63 14.21
CA GLY A 488 -18.05 10.86 14.66
C GLY A 488 -17.57 12.13 13.95
N LEU A 489 -16.44 12.09 13.23
CA LEU A 489 -15.98 13.23 12.40
C LEU A 489 -16.73 13.33 11.08
N ILE A 490 -17.22 12.20 10.58
CA ILE A 490 -17.79 12.07 9.23
C ILE A 490 -19.31 11.79 9.27
N THR A 491 -19.88 11.62 10.47
CA THR A 491 -21.31 11.44 10.73
C THR A 491 -21.86 12.61 11.54
N ASP A 492 -23.18 12.84 11.49
CA ASP A 492 -23.82 13.80 12.39
C ASP A 492 -23.66 13.33 13.86
N PRO A 493 -23.20 14.19 14.79
CA PRO A 493 -23.01 13.83 16.21
C PRO A 493 -24.27 13.30 16.90
N HIS A 494 -25.47 13.48 16.33
CA HIS A 494 -26.72 12.93 16.85
C HIS A 494 -27.09 11.54 16.28
N MET A 495 -26.39 11.05 15.26
CA MET A 495 -26.76 9.83 14.51
C MET A 495 -26.02 8.56 14.94
N VAL A 496 -24.90 8.68 15.68
CA VAL A 496 -24.12 7.51 16.13
C VAL A 496 -24.05 7.47 17.66
N GLN A 497 -25.14 7.00 18.29
CA GLN A 497 -25.17 6.65 19.71
C GLN A 497 -24.86 5.15 19.84
N ILE A 498 -23.59 4.80 20.00
CA ILE A 498 -23.20 3.43 20.35
C ILE A 498 -23.32 3.30 21.87
N SER A 499 -24.05 2.29 22.35
CA SER A 499 -24.20 2.04 23.78
C SER A 499 -22.81 1.93 24.44
N PRO A 500 -22.58 2.60 25.59
CA PRO A 500 -21.32 2.50 26.33
C PRO A 500 -20.92 1.06 26.69
N ASP A 501 -21.90 0.15 26.75
CA ASP A 501 -21.71 -1.27 27.12
C ASP A 501 -21.37 -2.17 25.92
N THR A 502 -21.25 -1.61 24.71
CA THR A 502 -20.94 -2.38 23.51
C THR A 502 -19.47 -2.81 23.50
N GLY A 503 -19.19 -4.10 23.70
CA GLY A 503 -17.83 -4.64 23.56
C GLY A 503 -17.27 -4.49 22.13
N LEU A 504 -15.94 -4.55 21.97
CA LEU A 504 -15.26 -4.32 20.69
C LEU A 504 -15.79 -5.25 19.60
N GLU A 505 -15.94 -6.53 19.92
CA GLU A 505 -16.48 -7.55 19.01
C GLU A 505 -17.89 -7.21 18.50
N ALA A 506 -18.80 -6.80 19.39
CA ALA A 506 -20.16 -6.39 19.02
C ALA A 506 -20.17 -5.08 18.20
N PHE A 507 -19.25 -4.16 18.49
CA PHE A 507 -19.06 -2.96 17.67
C PHE A 507 -18.57 -3.32 16.26
N MET A 508 -17.62 -4.26 16.13
CA MET A 508 -17.10 -4.70 14.84
C MET A 508 -18.15 -5.40 13.98
N ALA A 509 -18.98 -6.25 14.59
CA ALA A 509 -20.06 -6.95 13.89
C ALA A 509 -21.08 -5.97 13.27
N ASN A 510 -21.35 -4.85 13.94
CA ASN A 510 -22.33 -3.86 13.49
C ASN A 510 -21.72 -2.73 12.63
N TYR A 511 -20.39 -2.66 12.52
CA TYR A 511 -19.68 -1.57 11.86
C TYR A 511 -20.06 -1.41 10.38
N GLN A 512 -20.20 -2.51 9.63
CA GLN A 512 -20.62 -2.44 8.22
C GLN A 512 -22.03 -1.90 8.05
N THR A 513 -22.96 -2.34 8.90
CA THR A 513 -24.34 -1.81 8.92
C THR A 513 -24.33 -0.32 9.22
N LEU A 514 -23.49 0.11 10.17
CA LEU A 514 -23.34 1.52 10.53
C LEU A 514 -22.81 2.36 9.36
N LEU A 515 -21.84 1.84 8.59
CA LEU A 515 -21.37 2.51 7.38
C LEU A 515 -22.47 2.58 6.30
N LYS A 516 -23.11 1.45 5.97
CA LYS A 516 -24.16 1.39 4.95
C LYS A 516 -25.37 2.29 5.27
N THR A 517 -25.74 2.40 6.54
CA THR A 517 -26.89 3.20 6.97
C THR A 517 -26.62 4.70 6.90
N ASN A 518 -25.37 5.12 7.06
CA ASN A 518 -25.01 6.54 7.18
C ASN A 518 -24.32 7.11 5.93
N PHE A 519 -23.97 6.27 4.96
CA PHE A 519 -23.23 6.69 3.78
C PHE A 519 -23.64 5.89 2.54
N ASP A 520 -24.54 6.48 1.74
CA ASP A 520 -25.05 5.87 0.50
C ASP A 520 -23.96 5.71 -0.59
N ASP A 521 -22.91 6.55 -0.55
CA ASP A 521 -21.83 6.57 -1.55
C ASP A 521 -20.74 5.47 -1.34
N ILE A 522 -20.85 4.63 -0.30
CA ILE A 522 -19.82 3.61 0.04
C ILE A 522 -19.92 2.33 -0.81
N ALA A 523 -20.89 2.22 -1.72
CA ALA A 523 -21.08 1.04 -2.58
C ALA A 523 -19.81 0.62 -3.38
N CYS A 524 -18.78 1.47 -3.45
CA CYS A 524 -17.49 1.21 -4.09
C CYS A 524 -16.40 0.58 -3.19
N ILE A 525 -16.61 0.40 -1.87
CA ILE A 525 -15.60 -0.26 -1.03
C ILE A 525 -15.88 -1.77 -0.98
N PRO A 526 -15.00 -2.62 -1.55
CA PRO A 526 -15.23 -4.06 -1.58
C PRO A 526 -15.43 -4.62 -0.17
N GLU A 527 -16.45 -5.45 0.02
CA GLU A 527 -16.55 -6.24 1.25
C GLU A 527 -15.39 -7.23 1.30
N PRO A 528 -14.75 -7.42 2.47
CA PRO A 528 -13.79 -8.49 2.64
C PRO A 528 -14.51 -9.82 2.46
N GLN A 529 -14.20 -10.51 1.37
CA GLN A 529 -14.60 -11.90 1.20
C GLN A 529 -13.68 -12.74 2.10
N THR A 530 -14.20 -13.12 3.26
CA THR A 530 -13.58 -14.17 4.08
C THR A 530 -13.59 -15.48 3.29
N ASP A 531 -12.51 -16.26 3.36
CA ASP A 531 -12.60 -17.70 3.12
C ASP A 531 -13.81 -18.18 3.94
N ILE A 532 -14.91 -18.56 3.30
CA ILE A 532 -16.07 -19.11 4.00
C ILE A 532 -15.71 -20.57 4.24
N PRO A 533 -15.26 -20.98 5.44
CA PRO A 533 -15.13 -22.40 5.72
C PRO A 533 -16.51 -23.03 5.55
N LEU A 534 -16.55 -24.22 4.94
CA LEU A 534 -17.77 -25.02 4.98
C LEU A 534 -18.15 -25.22 6.45
N PRO A 535 -19.43 -25.01 6.84
CA PRO A 535 -19.85 -25.28 8.20
C PRO A 535 -19.53 -26.74 8.58
N VAL A 536 -19.00 -26.94 9.79
CA VAL A 536 -18.72 -28.28 10.32
C VAL A 536 -20.06 -28.96 10.60
N VAL A 537 -20.60 -29.68 9.62
CA VAL A 537 -21.87 -30.41 9.76
C VAL A 537 -21.58 -31.84 10.24
N ARG A 538 -22.24 -32.26 11.32
CA ARG A 538 -22.10 -33.61 11.88
C ARG A 538 -23.09 -34.56 11.19
N ILE A 539 -22.60 -35.69 10.69
CA ILE A 539 -23.45 -36.77 10.17
C ILE A 539 -24.42 -37.20 11.29
N SER A 540 -25.70 -37.48 11.00
CA SER A 540 -26.68 -38.02 11.97
C SER A 540 -26.31 -39.44 12.46
N SER A 541 -26.62 -39.78 13.72
CA SER A 541 -26.33 -41.11 14.32
C SER A 541 -27.19 -42.24 13.75
N ALA A 542 -28.30 -41.92 13.09
CA ALA A 542 -29.18 -42.91 12.44
C ALA A 542 -28.57 -43.50 11.15
N MET A 543 -27.51 -42.88 10.59
CA MET A 543 -26.98 -43.19 9.26
C MET A 543 -26.09 -44.45 9.15
N LEU A 544 -25.82 -45.16 10.25
CA LEU A 544 -24.90 -46.32 10.27
C LEU A 544 -25.53 -47.61 10.83
N VAL A 545 -26.79 -47.56 11.25
CA VAL A 545 -27.44 -48.69 11.93
C VAL A 545 -28.09 -49.66 10.95
N GLU A 546 -28.34 -49.25 9.71
CA GLU A 546 -28.90 -50.10 8.68
C GLU A 546 -27.91 -50.30 7.52
N ASN A 547 -27.86 -51.51 6.96
CA ASN A 547 -27.16 -51.86 5.73
C ASN A 547 -27.71 -51.13 4.47
N THR A 548 -28.39 -50.00 4.65
CA THR A 548 -28.99 -49.19 3.59
C THR A 548 -27.92 -48.26 2.99
N PRO A 549 -27.66 -48.35 1.68
CA PRO A 549 -26.71 -47.48 1.01
C PRO A 549 -27.16 -46.03 1.14
N ASN A 550 -26.28 -45.12 1.55
CA ASN A 550 -26.56 -43.69 1.44
C ASN A 550 -26.49 -43.28 -0.05
N VAL A 551 -27.53 -43.66 -0.80
CA VAL A 551 -27.69 -43.42 -2.23
C VAL A 551 -27.59 -41.94 -2.54
N ALA A 552 -28.01 -41.07 -1.62
CA ALA A 552 -27.99 -39.63 -1.81
C ALA A 552 -26.55 -39.09 -1.95
N PHE A 553 -25.61 -39.50 -1.09
CA PHE A 553 -24.22 -39.08 -1.23
C PHE A 553 -23.53 -39.71 -2.45
N GLU A 554 -23.86 -40.96 -2.80
CA GLU A 554 -23.37 -41.57 -4.03
C GLU A 554 -23.86 -40.86 -5.28
N VAL A 555 -25.14 -40.45 -5.30
CA VAL A 555 -25.70 -39.59 -6.37
C VAL A 555 -24.93 -38.27 -6.40
N TRP A 556 -24.78 -37.61 -5.25
CA TRP A 556 -24.04 -36.36 -5.13
C TRP A 556 -22.61 -36.46 -5.69
N LEU A 557 -21.86 -37.52 -5.33
CA LEU A 557 -20.52 -37.78 -5.84
C LEU A 557 -20.47 -37.95 -7.36
N ARG A 558 -21.48 -38.59 -7.96
CA ARG A 558 -21.55 -38.73 -9.42
C ARG A 558 -21.90 -37.42 -10.11
N CYS A 559 -22.69 -36.57 -9.48
CA CYS A 559 -23.17 -35.30 -10.04
C CYS A 559 -22.13 -34.17 -9.97
N CYS A 560 -21.17 -34.25 -9.04
CA CYS A 560 -20.17 -33.22 -8.82
C CYS A 560 -19.06 -33.18 -9.90
N CYS A 561 -18.21 -32.15 -9.81
CA CYS A 561 -17.14 -31.90 -10.78
C CYS A 561 -16.06 -32.99 -10.83
N PHE A 562 -15.96 -33.85 -9.82
CA PHE A 562 -15.07 -35.03 -9.83
C PHE A 562 -15.81 -36.33 -10.17
N GLY A 563 -17.13 -36.29 -10.37
CA GLY A 563 -17.94 -37.49 -10.63
C GLY A 563 -17.55 -38.21 -11.92
N ILE A 564 -17.56 -39.55 -11.88
CA ILE A 564 -17.24 -40.36 -13.07
C ILE A 564 -18.46 -40.35 -14.00
N ALA A 565 -18.33 -39.69 -15.15
CA ALA A 565 -19.44 -39.45 -16.08
C ALA A 565 -20.19 -40.73 -16.51
N ILE A 566 -19.46 -41.83 -16.75
CA ILE A 566 -20.04 -43.13 -17.17
C ILE A 566 -20.92 -43.76 -16.07
N LYS A 567 -20.74 -43.36 -14.81
CA LYS A 567 -21.53 -43.86 -13.68
C LYS A 567 -22.82 -43.07 -13.46
N ARG A 568 -22.97 -41.88 -14.07
CA ARG A 568 -24.17 -41.03 -13.91
C ARG A 568 -25.40 -41.69 -14.53
N LYS A 569 -26.54 -41.58 -13.84
CA LYS A 569 -27.84 -42.00 -14.37
C LYS A 569 -28.48 -40.89 -15.21
N SER A 570 -29.46 -41.22 -16.04
CA SER A 570 -30.13 -40.25 -16.94
C SER A 570 -30.79 -39.07 -16.23
N ASN A 571 -31.14 -39.23 -14.96
CA ASN A 571 -31.82 -38.21 -14.15
C ASN A 571 -30.88 -37.56 -13.12
N ASP A 572 -29.60 -37.96 -13.08
CA ASP A 572 -28.62 -37.36 -12.18
C ASP A 572 -28.28 -35.95 -12.71
N PRO A 573 -28.35 -34.89 -11.87
CA PRO A 573 -27.95 -33.55 -12.30
C PRO A 573 -26.46 -33.48 -12.66
N VAL A 574 -26.09 -32.53 -13.51
CA VAL A 574 -24.69 -32.24 -13.84
C VAL A 574 -24.37 -30.84 -13.36
N TRP A 575 -23.55 -30.74 -12.32
CA TRP A 575 -23.07 -29.44 -11.82
C TRP A 575 -21.82 -29.03 -12.58
N HIS A 576 -21.93 -27.97 -13.37
CA HIS A 576 -20.81 -27.47 -14.17
C HIS A 576 -19.84 -26.68 -13.30
N VAL A 577 -18.56 -27.02 -13.42
CA VAL A 577 -17.48 -26.45 -12.60
C VAL A 577 -17.40 -24.92 -12.70
N SER A 578 -17.73 -24.35 -13.85
CA SER A 578 -17.69 -22.90 -14.09
C SER A 578 -18.98 -22.16 -13.69
N SER A 579 -20.03 -22.87 -13.24
CA SER A 579 -21.32 -22.27 -12.90
C SER A 579 -21.43 -22.01 -11.38
N PRO A 580 -21.52 -20.74 -10.95
CA PRO A 580 -21.75 -20.41 -9.54
C PRO A 580 -23.09 -20.95 -9.02
N GLU A 581 -24.13 -20.95 -9.85
CA GLU A 581 -25.45 -21.48 -9.48
C GLU A 581 -25.39 -22.99 -9.25
N ASP A 582 -24.61 -23.71 -10.04
CA ASP A 582 -24.43 -25.16 -9.86
C ASP A 582 -23.61 -25.47 -8.61
N LEU A 583 -22.63 -24.63 -8.26
CA LEU A 583 -21.92 -24.73 -7.00
C LEU A 583 -22.87 -24.58 -5.80
N ASP A 584 -23.74 -23.56 -5.83
CA ASP A 584 -24.72 -23.33 -4.76
C ASP A 584 -25.69 -24.51 -4.63
N LYS A 585 -26.19 -25.05 -5.76
CA LYS A 585 -27.03 -26.26 -5.77
C LYS A 585 -26.29 -27.48 -5.23
N ALA A 586 -25.03 -27.67 -5.61
CA ALA A 586 -24.20 -28.78 -5.15
C ALA A 586 -23.98 -28.72 -3.63
N LEU A 587 -23.67 -27.54 -3.09
CA LEU A 587 -23.45 -27.34 -1.66
C LEU A 587 -24.76 -27.43 -0.87
N ALA A 588 -25.88 -26.93 -1.40
CA ALA A 588 -27.19 -27.11 -0.79
C ALA A 588 -27.58 -28.59 -0.70
N ALA A 589 -27.37 -29.36 -1.77
CA ALA A 589 -27.59 -30.80 -1.77
C ALA A 589 -26.67 -31.52 -0.77
N TYR A 590 -25.38 -31.15 -0.69
CA TYR A 590 -24.45 -31.68 0.31
C TYR A 590 -24.92 -31.41 1.75
N ASN A 591 -25.31 -30.16 2.04
CA ASN A 591 -25.80 -29.78 3.36
C ASN A 591 -27.10 -30.49 3.73
N ALA A 592 -28.00 -30.73 2.77
CA ALA A 592 -29.22 -31.50 2.99
C ALA A 592 -28.92 -32.96 3.35
N ILE A 593 -27.93 -33.57 2.69
CA ILE A 593 -27.44 -34.91 2.99
C ILE A 593 -26.82 -34.94 4.40
N MET A 594 -25.99 -33.97 4.76
CA MET A 594 -25.31 -33.96 6.06
C MET A 594 -26.27 -33.72 7.24
N ASN A 595 -27.37 -32.98 7.02
CA ASN A 595 -28.36 -32.63 8.04
C ASN A 595 -29.60 -33.54 8.07
N ASP A 596 -29.66 -34.59 7.25
CA ASP A 596 -30.81 -35.52 7.18
C ASP A 596 -32.14 -34.82 6.82
N THR A 597 -32.06 -33.76 6.01
CA THR A 597 -33.23 -32.99 5.53
C THR A 597 -33.60 -33.34 4.08
N ALA A 598 -32.83 -34.25 3.45
CA ALA A 598 -33.14 -34.78 2.15
C ALA A 598 -34.34 -35.74 2.25
N THR A 599 -35.53 -35.25 1.88
CA THR A 599 -36.63 -36.13 1.48
C THR A 599 -36.26 -36.78 0.15
N VAL A 600 -36.28 -38.12 0.13
CA VAL A 600 -35.94 -39.00 -1.00
C VAL A 600 -36.72 -38.66 -2.27
#